data_AF-E8QY53-F1
#
_entry.id   AF-E8QY53-F1
#
_cell.length_a   1.000
_cell.length_b   1.000
_cell.length_c   1.000
_cell.angle_alpha   90.00
_cell.angle_beta   90.00
_cell.angle_gamma   90.00
#
_symmetry.space_group_name_H-M   'P 1'
#
loop_
_entity.id
_entity.type
_entity.pdbx_description
1 polymer ?
#
loop_
_entity_poly.entity_id
_entity_poly.type
_entity_poly.pdbx_seq_one_letter_code
_entity_poly.pdbx_strand_id
1 'polypeptide(L)'
;MANRGRVEEECDWADELVRLTELTRRGIARAEARRARRSARVVRLTTPLRRLRVVDSLAMIPRRKRIRRRITSESTARQIAPLALERLFRQRLARIHDCRVPFVVRFSHRPTLRALGRYHRDRCLIRIFPYDAIEGTRSVEDLFEVFLHELAHHLEYTEPDQFGGHGPERHAGLAHSPLFHRIHETLWSRWHAVRQAVPQTVGSSE
;
A
#
# COMPACT_ATOMS: atom_id res chain seq x y z
N MET A 1 -4.68 19.08 -39.19
CA MET A 1 -3.32 18.72 -38.72
C MET A 1 -3.24 19.02 -37.23
N ALA A 2 -3.14 18.00 -36.36
CA ALA A 2 -2.59 18.05 -34.99
C ALA A 2 -3.14 16.85 -34.19
N ASN A 3 -2.46 15.70 -34.27
CA ASN A 3 -2.65 14.62 -33.29
C ASN A 3 -1.39 13.74 -33.17
N ARG A 4 -0.20 14.38 -33.15
CA ARG A 4 1.10 13.69 -33.06
C ARG A 4 1.82 13.87 -31.72
N GLY A 5 1.24 14.57 -30.75
CA GLY A 5 1.93 14.95 -29.51
C GLY A 5 1.64 14.08 -28.27
N ARG A 6 0.82 13.03 -28.36
CA ARG A 6 0.35 12.29 -27.16
C ARG A 6 0.89 10.87 -27.01
N VAL A 7 1.60 10.35 -28.00
CA VAL A 7 2.11 8.97 -28.02
C VAL A 7 3.54 8.89 -27.46
N GLU A 8 4.29 9.99 -27.47
CA GLU A 8 5.68 10.01 -26.99
C GLU A 8 5.80 9.98 -25.45
N GLU A 9 4.80 10.47 -24.71
CA GLU A 9 4.80 10.40 -23.23
C GLU A 9 4.54 8.99 -22.69
N GLU A 10 3.84 8.10 -23.42
CA GLU A 10 3.52 6.74 -22.94
C GLU A 10 4.70 5.76 -23.09
N CYS A 11 5.55 5.95 -24.11
CA CYS A 11 6.73 5.10 -24.34
C CYS A 11 7.86 5.35 -23.32
N ASP A 12 7.97 6.56 -22.76
CA ASP A 12 9.01 6.93 -21.79
C ASP A 12 8.83 6.20 -20.42
N TRP A 13 7.59 5.90 -20.03
CA TRP A 13 7.31 5.22 -18.75
C TRP A 13 7.74 3.76 -18.73
N ALA A 14 7.65 3.06 -19.85
CA ALA A 14 8.08 1.66 -19.94
C ALA A 14 9.60 1.56 -19.76
N ASP A 15 10.35 2.45 -20.41
CA ASP A 15 11.81 2.50 -20.34
C ASP A 15 12.30 3.01 -18.96
N GLU A 16 11.63 4.01 -18.37
CA GLU A 16 11.92 4.47 -17.01
C GLU A 16 11.61 3.37 -15.98
N LEU A 17 10.52 2.60 -16.14
CA LEU A 17 10.21 1.43 -15.31
C LEU A 17 11.26 0.33 -15.46
N VAL A 18 11.73 0.03 -16.67
CA VAL A 18 12.82 -0.93 -16.92
C VAL A 18 14.10 -0.47 -16.25
N ARG A 19 14.48 0.81 -16.42
CA ARG A 19 15.68 1.41 -15.83
C ARG A 19 15.65 1.39 -14.30
N LEU A 20 14.52 1.75 -13.70
CA LEU A 20 14.34 1.71 -12.25
C LEU A 20 14.35 0.27 -11.70
N THR A 21 13.85 -0.68 -12.48
CA THR A 21 13.90 -2.12 -12.15
C THR A 21 15.34 -2.64 -12.14
N GLU A 22 16.17 -2.26 -13.11
CA GLU A 22 17.60 -2.64 -13.16
C GLU A 22 18.41 -2.05 -12.00
N LEU A 23 18.21 -0.76 -11.69
CA LEU A 23 18.84 -0.11 -10.54
C LEU A 23 18.48 -0.80 -9.23
N THR A 24 17.22 -1.24 -9.10
CA THR A 24 16.72 -1.97 -7.95
C THR A 24 17.34 -3.37 -7.84
N ARG A 25 17.45 -4.12 -8.96
CA ARG A 25 18.14 -5.42 -9.00
C ARG A 25 19.60 -5.31 -8.51
N ARG A 26 20.33 -4.28 -8.96
CA ARG A 26 21.71 -4.02 -8.52
C ARG A 26 21.78 -3.65 -7.03
N GLY A 27 20.80 -2.91 -6.51
CA GLY A 27 20.71 -2.57 -5.09
C GLY A 27 20.44 -3.79 -4.19
N ILE A 28 19.51 -4.66 -4.59
CA ILE A 28 19.17 -5.90 -3.88
C ILE A 28 20.38 -6.84 -3.82
N ALA A 29 21.04 -7.08 -4.96
CA ALA A 29 22.24 -7.90 -5.01
C ALA A 29 23.34 -7.41 -4.04
N ARG A 30 23.52 -6.10 -3.91
CA ARG A 30 24.46 -5.50 -2.93
C ARG A 30 24.02 -5.69 -1.49
N ALA A 31 22.72 -5.57 -1.19
CA ALA A 31 22.18 -5.76 0.16
C ALA A 31 22.26 -7.23 0.61
N GLU A 32 21.96 -8.17 -0.30
CA GLU A 32 22.09 -9.60 -0.06
C GLU A 32 23.56 -10.00 0.13
N ALA A 33 24.48 -9.48 -0.68
CA ALA A 33 25.91 -9.68 -0.49
C ALA A 33 26.40 -9.16 0.87
N ARG A 34 25.89 -8.00 1.35
CA ARG A 34 26.19 -7.48 2.69
C ARG A 34 25.60 -8.35 3.80
N ARG A 35 24.39 -8.89 3.61
CA ARG A 35 23.73 -9.80 4.57
C ARG A 35 24.46 -11.13 4.66
N ALA A 36 24.87 -11.71 3.53
CA ALA A 36 25.67 -12.93 3.47
C ALA A 36 27.01 -12.74 4.21
N ARG A 37 27.71 -11.61 4.01
CA ARG A 37 28.94 -11.27 4.74
C ARG A 37 28.71 -11.11 6.26
N ARG A 38 27.57 -10.54 6.68
CA ARG A 38 27.21 -10.43 8.11
C ARG A 38 26.85 -11.78 8.73
N SER A 39 26.09 -12.62 8.03
CA SER A 39 25.73 -13.97 8.50
C SER A 39 26.97 -14.86 8.64
N ALA A 40 27.92 -14.80 7.71
CA ALA A 40 29.20 -15.50 7.82
C ALA A 40 30.03 -15.05 9.04
N ARG A 41 29.85 -13.81 9.51
CA ARG A 41 30.52 -13.27 10.71
C ARG A 41 29.83 -13.67 12.02
N VAL A 42 28.52 -13.93 12.01
CA VAL A 42 27.72 -14.28 13.20
C VAL A 42 27.77 -15.78 13.52
N VAL A 43 28.05 -16.65 12.55
CA VAL A 43 28.13 -18.11 12.77
C VAL A 43 29.33 -18.54 13.64
N ARG A 44 30.26 -17.64 14.01
CA ARG A 44 31.36 -17.97 14.93
C ARG A 44 31.08 -17.76 16.42
N LEU A 45 29.95 -17.16 16.81
CA LEU A 45 29.65 -16.91 18.21
C LEU A 45 28.14 -17.00 18.43
N THR A 46 27.65 -18.09 19.01
CA THR A 46 26.73 -18.11 20.18
C THR A 46 25.90 -19.39 20.32
N THR A 47 25.94 -19.92 21.55
CA THR A 47 25.17 -21.02 22.18
C THR A 47 23.71 -20.57 22.46
N PRO A 48 22.72 -21.48 22.57
CA PRO A 48 21.31 -21.10 22.52
C PRO A 48 20.72 -20.74 23.90
N LEU A 49 19.81 -19.76 23.95
CA LEU A 49 18.93 -19.56 25.10
C LEU A 49 17.44 -19.42 24.71
N ARG A 50 16.66 -19.93 25.66
CA ARG A 50 15.23 -20.28 25.74
C ARG A 50 14.18 -19.32 25.18
N ARG A 51 13.06 -19.96 24.81
CA ARG A 51 11.74 -19.42 24.45
C ARG A 51 11.09 -18.64 25.61
N LEU A 52 10.37 -17.57 25.26
CA LEU A 52 9.26 -17.04 26.05
C LEU A 52 8.04 -16.82 25.14
N ARG A 53 6.89 -17.29 25.61
CA ARG A 53 5.56 -17.13 25.01
C ARG A 53 5.04 -15.71 25.29
N VAL A 54 4.30 -15.12 24.35
CA VAL A 54 3.39 -14.00 24.62
C VAL A 54 2.07 -14.26 23.91
N VAL A 55 1.01 -13.96 24.66
CA VAL A 55 -0.41 -14.29 24.49
C VAL A 55 -1.12 -13.39 23.47
N ASP A 56 -2.24 -13.91 22.97
CA ASP A 56 -3.10 -13.41 21.90
C ASP A 56 -3.79 -12.07 22.16
N SER A 57 -4.00 -11.30 21.07
CA SER A 57 -5.06 -10.30 20.93
C SER A 57 -5.20 -9.97 19.43
N LEU A 58 -6.03 -10.77 18.74
CA LEU A 58 -6.39 -10.59 17.33
C LEU A 58 -7.72 -9.83 17.25
N ALA A 59 -7.68 -8.62 16.70
CA ALA A 59 -8.89 -7.93 16.27
C ALA A 59 -9.39 -8.58 14.96
N MET A 60 -10.63 -9.07 14.99
CA MET A 60 -11.35 -9.68 13.88
C MET A 60 -11.46 -8.73 12.68
N ILE A 61 -10.94 -9.16 11.53
CA ILE A 61 -11.36 -8.66 10.21
C ILE A 61 -12.47 -9.61 9.71
N PRO A 62 -13.64 -9.11 9.27
CA PRO A 62 -14.74 -9.98 8.83
C PRO A 62 -14.35 -10.81 7.60
N ARG A 63 -14.51 -12.12 7.73
CA ARG A 63 -14.23 -13.12 6.69
C ARG A 63 -15.22 -12.96 5.52
N ARG A 64 -14.79 -12.37 4.40
CA ARG A 64 -15.52 -12.49 3.13
C ARG A 64 -15.15 -13.80 2.42
N LYS A 65 -16.17 -14.44 1.82
CA LYS A 65 -16.12 -15.76 1.19
C LYS A 65 -14.99 -15.86 0.16
N ARG A 66 -14.16 -16.90 0.32
CA ARG A 66 -13.09 -17.31 -0.60
C ARG A 66 -13.66 -17.60 -1.99
N ILE A 67 -13.46 -16.69 -2.92
CA ILE A 67 -13.33 -17.06 -4.34
C ILE A 67 -11.85 -17.40 -4.53
N ARG A 68 -11.52 -18.69 -4.64
CA ARG A 68 -10.19 -19.14 -5.05
C ARG A 68 -10.00 -18.79 -6.52
N ARG A 69 -9.71 -17.53 -6.84
CA ARG A 69 -9.07 -17.20 -8.11
C ARG A 69 -7.64 -17.67 -8.00
N ARG A 70 -7.28 -18.63 -8.85
CA ARG A 70 -5.91 -19.09 -9.06
C ARG A 70 -5.17 -17.93 -9.71
N ILE A 71 -4.57 -17.06 -8.89
CA ILE A 71 -3.76 -15.94 -9.38
C ILE A 71 -2.39 -16.50 -9.73
N THR A 72 -2.17 -16.75 -11.01
CA THR A 72 -0.84 -16.86 -11.61
C THR A 72 -0.27 -15.44 -11.77
N SER A 73 0.24 -14.85 -10.68
CA SER A 73 1.01 -13.59 -10.71
C SER A 73 1.91 -13.48 -9.48
N GLU A 74 2.71 -14.52 -9.25
CA GLU A 74 3.76 -14.51 -8.23
C GLU A 74 4.70 -13.30 -8.51
N SER A 75 4.77 -12.35 -7.57
CA SER A 75 5.89 -11.39 -7.40
C SER A 75 5.81 -9.94 -7.93
N THR A 76 4.65 -9.34 -8.28
CA THR A 76 4.70 -7.89 -8.67
C THR A 76 5.00 -6.97 -7.48
N ALA A 77 4.43 -7.22 -6.30
CA ALA A 77 4.69 -6.40 -5.11
C ALA A 77 6.07 -6.64 -4.46
N ARG A 78 6.76 -7.75 -4.79
CA ARG A 78 8.16 -7.98 -4.39
C ARG A 78 9.14 -7.10 -5.17
N GLN A 79 8.75 -6.67 -6.37
CA GLN A 79 9.65 -6.05 -7.34
C GLN A 79 9.57 -4.52 -7.34
N ILE A 80 8.44 -3.93 -6.92
CA ILE A 80 8.30 -2.48 -6.86
C ILE A 80 8.97 -1.95 -5.59
N ALA A 81 9.99 -1.10 -5.77
CA ALA A 81 10.66 -0.45 -4.65
C ALA A 81 9.64 0.33 -3.78
N PRO A 82 9.77 0.33 -2.44
CA PRO A 82 8.88 1.07 -1.54
C PRO A 82 8.60 2.50 -1.98
N LEU A 83 9.64 3.23 -2.42
CA LEU A 83 9.52 4.60 -2.89
C LEU A 83 8.64 4.73 -4.14
N ALA A 84 8.68 3.75 -5.04
CA ALA A 84 7.79 3.73 -6.21
C ALA A 84 6.33 3.48 -5.80
N LEU A 85 6.08 2.62 -4.80
CA LEU A 85 4.73 2.46 -4.24
C LEU A 85 4.24 3.72 -3.53
N GLU A 86 5.09 4.40 -2.75
CA GLU A 86 4.75 5.69 -2.10
C GLU A 86 4.31 6.73 -3.13
N ARG A 87 5.09 6.88 -4.21
CA ARG A 87 4.76 7.80 -5.32
C ARG A 87 3.47 7.40 -6.02
N LEU A 88 3.31 6.13 -6.39
CA LEU A 88 2.12 5.62 -7.06
C LEU A 88 0.86 5.90 -6.24
N PHE A 89 0.90 5.66 -4.92
CA PHE A 89 -0.28 5.81 -4.06
C PHE A 89 -0.66 7.27 -3.91
N ARG A 90 0.33 8.17 -3.78
CA ARG A 90 0.09 9.61 -3.78
C ARG A 90 -0.50 10.12 -5.09
N GLN A 91 0.01 9.64 -6.22
CA GLN A 91 -0.54 9.98 -7.54
C GLN A 91 -1.98 9.49 -7.71
N ARG A 92 -2.26 8.24 -7.32
CA ARG A 92 -3.63 7.70 -7.35
C ARG A 92 -4.56 8.49 -6.43
N LEU A 93 -4.10 8.87 -5.24
CA LEU A 93 -4.85 9.69 -4.30
C LEU A 93 -5.20 11.07 -4.89
N ALA A 94 -4.23 11.75 -5.50
CA ALA A 94 -4.41 13.06 -6.09
C ALA A 94 -5.52 13.10 -7.18
N ARG A 95 -5.88 11.93 -7.75
CA ARG A 95 -6.99 11.80 -8.71
C ARG A 95 -8.37 11.73 -8.04
N ILE A 96 -8.45 11.42 -6.75
CA ILE A 96 -9.72 11.15 -6.05
C ILE A 96 -9.97 12.09 -4.87
N HIS A 97 -8.93 12.68 -4.30
CA HIS A 97 -9.03 13.52 -3.12
C HIS A 97 -7.78 14.40 -2.93
N ASP A 98 -8.00 15.65 -2.53
CA ASP A 98 -6.96 16.61 -2.19
C ASP A 98 -6.92 16.78 -0.67
N CYS A 99 -5.85 16.32 -0.03
CA CYS A 99 -5.69 16.40 1.43
C CYS A 99 -5.16 17.77 1.81
N ARG A 100 -5.87 18.48 2.70
CA ARG A 100 -5.43 19.77 3.23
C ARG A 100 -4.29 19.61 4.25
N VAL A 101 -4.29 18.52 5.01
CA VAL A 101 -3.28 18.24 6.02
C VAL A 101 -2.26 17.25 5.48
N PRO A 102 -0.95 17.55 5.55
CA PRO A 102 0.06 16.66 5.01
C PRO A 102 0.18 15.38 5.85
N PHE A 103 0.44 14.28 5.16
CA PHE A 103 0.74 12.99 5.76
C PHE A 103 1.93 12.32 5.08
N VAL A 104 2.57 11.41 5.81
CA VAL A 104 3.67 10.59 5.33
C VAL A 104 3.14 9.19 5.06
N VAL A 105 3.47 8.61 3.91
CA VAL A 105 3.23 7.20 3.61
C VAL A 105 4.56 6.46 3.61
N ARG A 106 4.64 5.31 4.28
CA ARG A 106 5.84 4.45 4.30
C ARG A 106 5.47 2.98 4.16
N PHE A 107 6.22 2.26 3.33
CA PHE A 107 6.09 0.82 3.22
C PHE A 107 7.14 0.10 4.07
N SER A 108 6.69 -0.88 4.84
CA SER A 108 7.56 -1.71 5.67
C SER A 108 8.00 -2.95 4.92
N HIS A 109 9.31 -3.23 4.91
CA HIS A 109 9.85 -4.51 4.44
C HIS A 109 9.64 -5.68 5.41
N ARG A 110 9.26 -5.38 6.66
CA ARG A 110 9.05 -6.42 7.66
C ARG A 110 7.68 -7.05 7.47
N PRO A 111 7.58 -8.38 7.38
CA PRO A 111 6.28 -9.05 7.36
C PRO A 111 5.54 -8.81 8.67
N THR A 112 4.22 -8.70 8.57
CA THR A 112 3.30 -8.52 9.70
C THR A 112 2.48 -9.79 9.92
N LEU A 113 2.07 -10.01 11.17
CA LEU A 113 1.14 -11.08 11.58
C LEU A 113 -0.23 -10.53 11.99
N ARG A 114 -0.41 -9.20 11.99
CA ARG A 114 -1.56 -8.55 12.63
C ARG A 114 -2.39 -7.73 11.66
N ALA A 115 -1.84 -6.62 11.20
CA ALA A 115 -2.54 -5.64 10.38
C ALA A 115 -1.67 -5.25 9.19
N LEU A 116 -2.30 -5.15 8.01
CA LEU A 116 -1.67 -4.77 6.74
C LEU A 116 -1.44 -3.26 6.61
N GLY A 117 -2.10 -2.47 7.45
CA GLY A 117 -1.96 -1.03 7.56
C GLY A 117 -1.89 -0.58 9.02
N ARG A 118 -1.36 0.63 9.22
CA ARG A 118 -1.50 1.36 10.48
C ARG A 118 -1.31 2.85 10.27
N TYR A 119 -2.26 3.64 10.74
CA TYR A 119 -2.12 5.07 10.93
C TYR A 119 -1.55 5.41 12.31
N HIS A 120 -0.52 6.25 12.33
CA HIS A 120 0.09 6.81 13.54
C HIS A 120 -0.25 8.30 13.62
N ARG A 121 -1.26 8.64 14.43
CA ARG A 121 -1.80 10.00 14.59
C ARG A 121 -0.72 11.05 14.88
N ASP A 122 0.11 10.82 15.89
CA ASP A 122 1.10 11.81 16.36
C ASP A 122 2.18 12.17 15.31
N ARG A 123 2.29 11.38 14.24
CA ARG A 123 3.28 11.57 13.18
C ARG A 123 2.65 11.78 11.81
N CYS A 124 1.32 11.86 11.73
CA CYS A 124 0.56 11.82 10.47
C CYS A 124 1.11 10.76 9.51
N LEU A 125 1.42 9.57 10.03
CA LEU A 125 2.15 8.53 9.29
C LEU A 125 1.24 7.34 9.00
N ILE A 126 1.02 7.08 7.72
CA ILE A 126 0.40 5.87 7.20
C ILE A 126 1.50 4.85 6.90
N ARG A 127 1.47 3.72 7.59
CA ARG A 127 2.40 2.61 7.39
C ARG A 127 1.69 1.43 6.76
N ILE A 128 2.23 0.93 5.66
CA ILE A 128 1.66 -0.22 4.93
C ILE A 128 2.64 -1.38 4.97
N PHE A 129 2.12 -2.58 5.12
CA PHE A 129 2.85 -3.84 5.17
C PHE A 129 2.48 -4.68 3.94
N PRO A 130 3.30 -4.66 2.87
CA PRO A 130 3.07 -5.45 1.65
C PRO A 130 3.04 -6.97 1.85
N TYR A 131 3.62 -7.41 2.97
CA TYR A 131 3.92 -8.79 3.27
C TYR A 131 3.17 -9.24 4.52
N ASP A 132 2.27 -10.18 4.31
CA ASP A 132 1.68 -10.97 5.38
C ASP A 132 2.49 -12.26 5.56
N ALA A 133 2.80 -12.63 6.80
CA ALA A 133 3.57 -13.85 7.06
C ALA A 133 2.79 -15.15 6.78
N ILE A 134 1.45 -15.08 6.73
CA ILE A 134 0.54 -16.19 6.47
C ILE A 134 0.10 -16.19 5.01
N GLU A 135 -0.38 -15.05 4.51
CA GLU A 135 -0.98 -14.93 3.17
C GLU A 135 0.00 -14.47 2.09
N GLY A 136 1.23 -14.07 2.48
CA GLY A 136 2.28 -13.68 1.54
C GLY A 136 2.13 -12.26 1.01
N THR A 137 2.55 -12.05 -0.24
CA THR A 137 2.50 -10.74 -0.90
C THR A 137 1.09 -10.41 -1.39
N ARG A 138 0.68 -9.16 -1.21
CA ARG A 138 -0.58 -8.63 -1.74
C ARG A 138 -0.42 -7.99 -3.11
N SER A 139 -1.51 -7.87 -3.86
CA SER A 139 -1.52 -7.09 -5.10
C SER A 139 -1.39 -5.59 -4.80
N VAL A 140 -1.04 -4.79 -5.82
CA VAL A 140 -0.95 -3.33 -5.67
C VAL A 140 -2.33 -2.75 -5.33
N GLU A 141 -3.39 -3.33 -5.88
CA GLU A 141 -4.78 -2.94 -5.66
C GLU A 141 -5.21 -3.20 -4.22
N ASP A 142 -4.93 -4.38 -3.68
CA ASP A 142 -5.22 -4.70 -2.27
C ASP A 142 -4.47 -3.75 -1.32
N LEU A 143 -3.21 -3.45 -1.64
CA LEU A 143 -2.41 -2.51 -0.84
C LEU A 143 -2.95 -1.08 -0.94
N PHE A 144 -3.50 -0.70 -2.09
CA PHE A 144 -4.13 0.60 -2.26
C PHE A 144 -5.45 0.69 -1.48
N GLU A 145 -6.23 -0.38 -1.40
CA GLU A 145 -7.40 -0.44 -0.51
C GLU A 145 -7.00 -0.28 0.97
N VAL A 146 -5.94 -0.97 1.40
CA VAL A 146 -5.37 -0.80 2.75
C VAL A 146 -4.88 0.64 2.98
N PHE A 147 -4.28 1.27 1.96
CA PHE A 147 -3.90 2.68 2.05
C PHE A 147 -5.10 3.59 2.27
N LEU A 148 -6.18 3.42 1.50
CA LEU A 148 -7.38 4.24 1.64
C LEU A 148 -8.05 4.05 2.99
N HIS A 149 -8.01 2.83 3.54
CA HIS A 149 -8.44 2.55 4.91
C HIS A 149 -7.67 3.38 5.95
N GLU A 150 -6.34 3.34 5.91
CA GLU A 150 -5.52 4.11 6.86
C GLU A 150 -5.60 5.62 6.61
N LEU A 151 -5.83 6.04 5.36
CA LEU A 151 -6.08 7.43 5.01
C LEU A 151 -7.43 7.91 5.54
N ALA A 152 -8.45 7.07 5.54
CA ALA A 152 -9.74 7.42 6.14
C ALA A 152 -9.60 7.71 7.64
N HIS A 153 -8.73 6.97 8.34
CA HIS A 153 -8.36 7.34 9.71
C HIS A 153 -7.69 8.69 9.77
N HIS A 154 -6.73 9.00 8.90
CA HIS A 154 -6.08 10.32 8.88
C HIS A 154 -7.12 11.45 8.74
N LEU A 155 -7.96 11.38 7.71
CA LEU A 155 -8.97 12.39 7.39
C LEU A 155 -10.04 12.53 8.47
N GLU A 156 -10.40 11.44 9.15
CA GLU A 156 -11.31 11.49 10.29
C GLU A 156 -10.77 12.40 11.42
N TYR A 157 -9.45 12.41 11.66
CA TYR A 157 -8.84 13.28 12.67
C TYR A 157 -8.58 14.70 12.19
N THR A 158 -8.27 14.88 10.90
CA THR A 158 -7.70 16.13 10.40
C THR A 158 -8.67 16.96 9.58
N GLU A 159 -9.62 16.32 8.90
CA GLU A 159 -10.47 16.95 7.88
C GLU A 159 -11.93 16.43 7.95
N PRO A 160 -12.56 16.37 9.13
CA PRO A 160 -13.91 15.82 9.28
C PRO A 160 -14.99 16.64 8.57
N ASP A 161 -14.77 17.94 8.41
CA ASP A 161 -15.66 18.91 7.76
C ASP A 161 -15.85 18.59 6.28
N GLN A 162 -14.80 18.12 5.60
CA GLN A 162 -14.85 17.71 4.19
C GLN A 162 -15.85 16.58 3.93
N PHE A 163 -16.24 15.84 4.97
CA PHE A 163 -17.13 14.69 4.89
C PHE A 163 -18.41 14.89 5.72
N GLY A 164 -18.71 16.14 6.10
CA GLY A 164 -19.91 16.50 6.85
C GLY A 164 -19.95 15.88 8.25
N GLY A 165 -18.81 15.87 8.94
CA GLY A 165 -18.68 15.47 10.35
C GLY A 165 -17.97 16.54 11.19
N HIS A 166 -17.98 16.37 12.51
CA HIS A 166 -17.42 17.34 13.48
C HIS A 166 -16.21 16.83 14.26
N GLY A 167 -15.50 15.85 13.71
CA GLY A 167 -14.30 15.24 14.30
C GLY A 167 -14.53 13.79 14.72
N PRO A 168 -13.51 13.14 15.28
CA PRO A 168 -13.57 11.74 15.65
C PRO A 168 -14.48 11.54 16.87
N GLU A 169 -15.75 11.18 16.65
CA GLU A 169 -16.63 10.62 17.68
C GLU A 169 -16.23 9.17 17.95
N ARG A 170 -15.15 8.96 18.70
CA ARG A 170 -14.75 7.62 19.13
C ARG A 170 -15.75 7.09 20.15
N HIS A 171 -16.62 6.22 19.68
CA HIS A 171 -17.47 5.41 20.54
C HIS A 171 -16.61 4.33 21.19
N ALA A 172 -16.64 4.24 22.53
CA ALA A 172 -15.88 3.23 23.27
C ALA A 172 -16.18 1.83 22.73
N GLY A 173 -15.15 1.11 22.29
CA GLY A 173 -15.25 -0.26 21.77
C GLY A 173 -15.40 -0.41 20.24
N LEU A 174 -15.60 0.67 19.49
CA LEU A 174 -15.64 0.61 18.01
C LEU A 174 -14.29 1.00 17.39
N ALA A 175 -13.80 0.17 16.47
CA ALA A 175 -12.58 0.46 15.70
C ALA A 175 -12.78 1.57 14.65
N HIS A 176 -14.02 1.73 14.15
CA HIS A 176 -14.39 2.68 13.10
C HIS A 176 -15.67 3.41 13.48
N SER A 177 -15.69 4.74 13.32
CA SER A 177 -16.90 5.54 13.50
C SER A 177 -17.78 5.55 12.24
N PRO A 178 -19.04 6.03 12.30
CA PRO A 178 -19.83 6.29 11.10
C PRO A 178 -19.15 7.25 10.12
N LEU A 179 -18.42 8.25 10.62
CA LEU A 179 -17.66 9.19 9.81
C LEU A 179 -16.54 8.48 9.05
N PHE A 180 -15.80 7.59 9.72
CA PHE A 180 -14.79 6.76 9.06
C PHE A 180 -15.37 5.99 7.87
N HIS A 181 -16.51 5.32 8.07
CA HIS A 181 -17.15 4.53 7.01
C HIS A 181 -17.52 5.40 5.81
N ARG A 182 -18.12 6.57 6.06
CA ARG A 182 -18.46 7.53 5.01
C ARG A 182 -17.24 8.00 4.24
N ILE A 183 -16.15 8.35 4.93
CA ILE A 183 -14.87 8.75 4.30
C ILE A 183 -14.35 7.62 3.41
N HIS A 184 -14.24 6.41 3.96
CA HIS A 184 -13.69 5.26 3.25
C HIS A 184 -14.51 4.90 2.00
N GLU A 185 -15.84 4.83 2.13
CA GLU A 185 -16.74 4.55 1.01
C GLU A 185 -16.68 5.64 -0.07
N THR A 186 -16.55 6.91 0.33
CA THR A 186 -16.38 8.02 -0.61
C THR A 186 -15.08 7.89 -1.41
N LEU A 187 -13.95 7.67 -0.73
CA LEU A 187 -12.65 7.48 -1.37
C LEU A 187 -12.66 6.28 -2.33
N TRP A 188 -13.22 5.16 -1.88
CA TRP A 188 -13.30 3.93 -2.67
C TRP A 188 -14.18 4.11 -3.92
N SER A 189 -15.34 4.75 -3.78
CA SER A 189 -16.25 5.01 -4.89
C SER A 189 -15.63 5.94 -5.94
N ARG A 190 -14.94 7.00 -5.50
CA ARG A 190 -14.20 7.91 -6.40
C ARG A 190 -13.09 7.16 -7.15
N TRP A 191 -12.35 6.28 -6.47
CA TRP A 191 -11.34 5.46 -7.12
C TRP A 191 -11.93 4.53 -8.17
N HIS A 192 -13.06 3.90 -7.88
CA HIS A 192 -13.76 3.07 -8.86
C HIS A 192 -14.23 3.86 -10.08
N ALA A 193 -14.79 5.05 -9.89
CA ALA A 193 -15.18 5.94 -10.99
C ALA A 193 -13.97 6.28 -11.88
N VAL A 194 -12.83 6.64 -11.27
CA VAL A 194 -11.58 6.91 -11.99
C VAL A 194 -11.08 5.70 -12.78
N ARG A 195 -11.22 4.49 -12.25
CA ARG A 195 -10.83 3.24 -12.94
C ARG A 195 -11.72 2.90 -14.12
N GLN A 196 -13.02 3.19 -14.02
CA GLN A 196 -13.99 2.93 -15.09
C GLN A 196 -13.91 3.99 -16.20
N ALA A 197 -13.52 5.21 -15.86
CA ALA A 197 -13.36 6.32 -16.80
C ALA A 197 -12.12 6.20 -17.70
N VAL A 198 -11.30 5.16 -17.58
CA VAL A 198 -10.20 4.90 -18.53
C VAL A 198 -10.83 4.32 -19.81
N PRO A 199 -10.92 5.08 -20.91
CA PRO A 199 -11.46 4.55 -22.15
C PRO A 199 -10.59 3.39 -22.59
N GLN A 200 -11.21 2.24 -22.83
CA GLN A 200 -10.61 1.18 -23.64
C GLN A 200 -10.35 1.83 -24.99
N THR A 201 -9.10 2.19 -25.29
CA THR A 201 -8.68 2.48 -26.66
C THR A 201 -8.76 1.18 -27.42
N VAL A 202 -9.98 0.82 -27.84
CA VAL A 202 -10.23 -0.28 -28.75
C VAL A 202 -9.61 0.16 -30.07
N GLY A 203 -8.47 -0.45 -30.40
CA GLY A 203 -8.01 -0.52 -31.76
C GLY A 203 -9.06 -1.27 -32.57
N SER A 204 -9.97 -0.53 -33.20
CA SER A 204 -10.63 -0.96 -34.42
C SER A 204 -9.79 -0.45 -35.57
N SER A 205 -8.71 -1.18 -35.87
CA SER A 205 -8.14 -1.21 -37.21
C SER A 205 -8.54 -2.55 -37.79
N GLU A 206 -9.58 -2.52 -38.61
CA GLU A 206 -9.81 -3.24 -39.88
C GLU A 206 -11.30 -3.29 -40.20
#